data_AF-A0A7S4MUD7-F1
#
_entry.id   AF-A0A7S4MUD7-F1
#
_cell.length_a   1.000
_cell.length_b   1.000
_cell.length_c   1.000
_cell.angle_alpha   90.00
_cell.angle_beta   90.00
_cell.angle_gamma   90.00
#
_symmetry.space_group_name_H-M   'P 1'
#
loop_
_entity.id
_entity.type
_entity.pdbx_description
1 polymer ?
#
loop_
_entity_poly.entity_id
_entity_poly.type
_entity_poly.pdbx_seq_one_letter_code
_entity_poly.pdbx_strand_id
1 'polypeptide(L)'
;YPSVLPSAVPSYLPTKLPSEHPSEHPSALPSCVPISSNLALGKAATQSSSRLYDGDASLAVDGNTNGNFFEGSVTHSLEGDNCPWWQVDLCNSADVGLVRIYNRNDCCSDRLVNFQVEVLDSNENVVSFIYHAGTAGYVTDFTFERGTVGRFVKIDNYCGNVLTLAEVEVYANGPSSSPSSLSSQEPSTSLNPSELPSKAPSDIPSIVLSSYPSVLPSFVPSSFPTKSSSEHPSEHSSALPSSVPTSSNLVSGVRVLSNSRQLEDRLEEQI
;
A
#
# COMPACT_ATOMS: atom_id res chain seq x y z
N TYR A 1 40.02 21.04 39.16
CA TYR A 1 39.08 22.08 39.61
C TYR A 1 39.15 23.25 38.63
N PRO A 2 38.00 23.78 38.19
CA PRO A 2 37.86 24.52 36.94
C PRO A 2 38.04 26.04 37.08
N SER A 3 38.24 26.71 35.96
CA SER A 3 37.88 28.11 35.72
C SER A 3 37.31 28.10 34.28
N VAL A 4 36.00 28.09 34.02
CA VAL A 4 34.88 28.99 34.33
C VAL A 4 35.13 30.44 33.91
N LEU A 5 35.20 30.68 32.58
CA LEU A 5 34.53 31.78 31.86
C LEU A 5 35.01 31.83 30.38
N PRO A 6 34.15 31.61 29.38
CA PRO A 6 34.43 32.12 28.04
C PRO A 6 34.21 33.63 28.01
N SER A 7 35.25 34.37 27.61
CA SER A 7 35.18 35.80 27.35
C SER A 7 34.27 36.05 26.13
N ALA A 8 33.20 36.82 26.34
CA ALA A 8 32.27 37.22 25.30
C ALA A 8 32.82 38.42 24.54
N VAL A 9 33.51 38.20 23.40
CA VAL A 9 33.60 39.21 22.34
C VAL A 9 33.71 38.51 20.97
N PRO A 10 32.83 38.80 20.00
CA PRO A 10 33.01 38.35 18.62
C PRO A 10 34.20 39.07 17.99
N SER A 11 35.15 38.33 17.41
CA SER A 11 36.22 38.93 16.61
C SER A 11 35.68 39.33 15.23
N TYR A 12 35.65 40.63 14.96
CA TYR A 12 35.22 41.24 13.69
C TYR A 12 36.40 41.39 12.70
N LEU A 13 37.14 40.31 12.42
CA LEU A 13 38.15 40.34 11.36
C LEU A 13 38.15 39.04 10.57
N PRO A 14 37.98 39.09 9.24
CA PRO A 14 38.04 37.90 8.40
C PRO A 14 39.47 37.40 8.34
N THR A 15 39.71 36.15 8.76
CA THR A 15 40.97 35.45 8.53
C THR A 15 41.14 35.25 7.03
N LYS A 16 41.95 36.09 6.40
CA LYS A 16 42.45 35.89 5.04
C LYS A 16 43.51 34.78 5.07
N LEU A 17 43.09 33.54 4.88
CA LEU A 17 43.93 32.48 4.32
C LEU A 17 43.03 31.53 3.54
N PRO A 18 43.14 31.47 2.19
CA PRO A 18 42.50 30.42 1.43
C PRO A 18 43.19 29.09 1.74
N SER A 19 42.39 28.07 2.07
CA SER A 19 42.87 26.69 2.17
C SER A 19 43.29 26.23 0.77
N GLU A 20 44.59 26.04 0.53
CA GLU A 20 45.13 25.57 -0.76
C GLU A 20 44.96 24.07 -1.00
N HIS A 21 44.31 23.34 -0.08
CA HIS A 21 44.04 21.91 -0.25
C HIS A 21 42.55 21.68 -0.50
N PRO A 22 42.14 21.25 -1.71
CA PRO A 22 40.82 20.68 -1.93
C PRO A 22 40.67 19.48 -0.99
N SER A 23 39.55 19.39 -0.27
CA SER A 23 39.26 18.19 0.51
C SER A 23 39.09 17.02 -0.48
N GLU A 24 40.04 16.08 -0.52
CA GLU A 24 39.98 14.88 -1.38
C GLU A 24 38.92 13.87 -0.92
N HIS A 25 38.19 14.16 0.14
CA HIS A 25 37.07 13.34 0.55
C HIS A 25 35.78 13.95 0.00
N PRO A 26 35.21 13.43 -1.10
CA PRO A 26 33.85 13.80 -1.44
C PRO A 26 32.98 13.43 -0.24
N SER A 27 32.24 14.40 0.31
CA SER A 27 31.05 14.12 1.13
C SER A 27 29.98 13.50 0.23
N ALA A 28 30.28 12.34 -0.35
CA ALA A 28 29.40 11.58 -1.20
C ALA A 28 28.66 10.57 -0.32
N LEU A 29 27.57 11.02 0.28
CA LEU A 29 26.30 10.38 0.00
C LEU A 29 25.25 11.48 -0.13
N PRO A 30 24.97 12.00 -1.34
CA PRO A 30 23.62 12.43 -1.60
C PRO A 30 22.75 11.22 -1.28
N SER A 31 21.98 11.32 -0.21
CA SER A 31 20.86 10.41 0.02
C SER A 31 19.91 10.62 -1.15
N CYS A 32 20.13 9.89 -2.24
CA CYS A 32 19.10 9.66 -3.24
C CYS A 32 18.06 8.80 -2.53
N VAL A 33 17.27 9.43 -1.66
CA VAL A 33 15.97 8.88 -1.31
C VAL A 33 15.22 9.02 -2.62
N PRO A 34 14.90 7.93 -3.35
CA PRO A 34 13.91 8.06 -4.39
C PRO A 34 12.68 8.65 -3.71
N ILE A 35 12.19 9.79 -4.22
CA ILE A 35 10.87 10.27 -3.85
C ILE A 35 9.95 9.09 -4.21
N SER A 36 9.44 8.39 -3.21
CA SER A 36 8.62 7.22 -3.45
C SER A 36 7.43 7.66 -4.30
N SER A 37 7.04 6.84 -5.28
CA SER A 37 5.85 7.12 -6.08
C SER A 37 4.62 7.12 -5.18
N ASN A 38 3.66 8.03 -5.40
CA ASN A 38 2.35 7.99 -4.76
C ASN A 38 1.68 6.63 -5.06
N LEU A 39 1.55 5.79 -4.03
CA LEU A 39 0.99 4.45 -4.08
C LEU A 39 -0.53 4.46 -4.30
N ALA A 40 -1.20 5.53 -3.90
CA ALA A 40 -2.64 5.68 -4.01
C ALA A 40 -3.10 6.18 -5.39
N LEU A 41 -2.20 6.79 -6.18
CA LEU A 41 -2.52 7.36 -7.48
C LEU A 41 -3.22 6.34 -8.41
N GLY A 42 -4.42 6.69 -8.86
CA GLY A 42 -5.26 5.91 -9.77
C GLY A 42 -5.76 4.59 -9.19
N LYS A 43 -5.67 4.39 -7.86
CA LYS A 43 -6.12 3.16 -7.20
C LYS A 43 -7.63 3.15 -7.00
N ALA A 44 -8.17 1.96 -6.74
CA ALA A 44 -9.57 1.82 -6.38
C ALA A 44 -9.80 2.46 -5.01
N ALA A 45 -10.78 3.35 -4.93
CA ALA A 45 -11.19 4.00 -3.69
C ALA A 45 -12.70 3.84 -3.49
N THR A 46 -13.11 3.72 -2.23
CA THR A 46 -14.50 3.63 -1.79
C THR A 46 -14.75 4.63 -0.65
N GLN A 47 -16.02 4.91 -0.38
CA GLN A 47 -16.41 5.78 0.72
C GLN A 47 -17.72 5.28 1.36
N SER A 48 -17.98 5.71 2.59
CA SER A 48 -19.06 5.26 3.48
C SER A 48 -20.46 5.28 2.86
N SER A 49 -20.74 6.26 2.02
CA SER A 49 -22.03 6.47 1.40
C SER A 49 -21.89 6.74 -0.09
N SER A 50 -23.00 6.63 -0.82
CA SER A 50 -23.01 7.08 -2.21
C SER A 50 -22.54 8.53 -2.30
N ARG A 51 -21.89 8.90 -3.39
CA ARG A 51 -21.49 10.29 -3.60
C ARG A 51 -22.70 11.23 -3.60
N LEU A 52 -22.52 12.44 -3.09
CA LEU A 52 -23.35 13.56 -3.49
C LEU A 52 -22.73 14.23 -4.71
N TYR A 53 -23.58 14.66 -5.64
CA TYR A 53 -23.15 15.19 -6.94
C TYR A 53 -22.21 14.20 -7.65
N ASP A 54 -21.17 14.69 -8.33
CA ASP A 54 -20.12 13.88 -8.93
C ASP A 54 -18.90 13.70 -7.99
N GLY A 55 -19.11 13.81 -6.67
CA GLY A 55 -18.06 13.68 -5.64
C GLY A 55 -17.62 12.23 -5.36
N ASP A 56 -17.23 11.50 -6.40
CA ASP A 56 -16.78 10.12 -6.34
C ASP A 56 -15.56 9.92 -5.44
N ALA A 57 -15.47 8.77 -4.76
CA ALA A 57 -14.30 8.42 -3.94
C ALA A 57 -12.99 8.40 -4.75
N SER A 58 -13.05 8.09 -6.06
CA SER A 58 -11.87 8.06 -6.93
C SER A 58 -11.24 9.43 -7.17
N LEU A 59 -11.95 10.53 -6.88
CA LEU A 59 -11.40 11.88 -7.07
C LEU A 59 -10.25 12.18 -6.11
N ALA A 60 -10.21 11.56 -4.93
CA ALA A 60 -9.09 11.75 -3.99
C ALA A 60 -7.83 10.95 -4.36
N VAL A 61 -7.81 10.31 -5.52
CA VAL A 61 -6.65 9.56 -6.03
C VAL A 61 -6.43 9.82 -7.53
N ASP A 62 -6.95 10.94 -8.03
CA ASP A 62 -6.87 11.26 -9.47
C ASP A 62 -5.59 12.03 -9.84
N GLY A 63 -4.78 12.42 -8.85
CA GLY A 63 -3.55 13.16 -9.01
C GLY A 63 -3.73 14.68 -9.11
N ASN A 64 -4.94 15.19 -8.91
CA ASN A 64 -5.24 16.61 -8.95
C ASN A 64 -5.60 17.13 -7.55
N THR A 65 -4.68 17.89 -6.97
CA THR A 65 -4.82 18.39 -5.60
C THR A 65 -5.79 19.57 -5.45
N ASN A 66 -6.51 19.98 -6.51
CA ASN A 66 -7.35 21.18 -6.50
C ASN A 66 -8.48 21.04 -5.47
N GLY A 67 -8.42 21.83 -4.41
CA GLY A 67 -9.41 21.79 -3.32
C GLY A 67 -10.72 22.51 -3.62
N ASN A 68 -10.91 23.09 -4.81
CA ASN A 68 -12.17 23.70 -5.20
C ASN A 68 -13.14 22.63 -5.71
N PHE A 69 -14.22 22.39 -4.96
CA PHE A 69 -15.21 21.36 -5.30
C PHE A 69 -15.79 21.51 -6.71
N PHE A 70 -15.97 22.75 -7.19
CA PHE A 70 -16.55 23.01 -8.50
C PHE A 70 -15.60 22.72 -9.67
N GLU A 71 -14.33 22.43 -9.41
CA GLU A 71 -13.34 22.01 -10.40
C GLU A 71 -13.37 20.49 -10.65
N GLY A 72 -14.22 19.76 -9.92
CA GLY A 72 -14.49 18.34 -10.18
C GLY A 72 -13.44 17.37 -9.64
N SER A 73 -12.63 17.80 -8.66
CA SER A 73 -11.51 17.03 -8.10
C SER A 73 -11.62 16.85 -6.58
N VAL A 74 -12.84 16.83 -6.04
CA VAL A 74 -13.07 16.74 -4.60
C VAL A 74 -14.17 15.74 -4.33
N THR A 75 -13.89 14.75 -3.47
CA THR A 75 -14.87 13.75 -3.04
C THR A 75 -15.96 14.39 -2.18
N HIS A 76 -17.12 13.74 -2.08
CA HIS A 76 -18.19 14.19 -1.18
C HIS A 76 -19.07 13.02 -0.75
N SER A 77 -19.08 12.72 0.56
CA SER A 77 -20.05 11.78 1.16
C SER A 77 -21.47 12.34 1.14
N LEU A 78 -22.49 11.55 1.43
CA LEU A 78 -23.85 12.09 1.61
C LEU A 78 -23.92 13.06 2.79
N GLU A 79 -24.82 14.05 2.68
CA GLU A 79 -25.30 14.84 3.81
C GLU A 79 -26.08 13.92 4.75
N GLY A 80 -25.81 13.99 6.06
CA GLY A 80 -26.42 13.11 7.07
C GLY A 80 -25.80 11.71 7.17
N ASP A 81 -24.65 11.46 6.52
CA ASP A 81 -23.86 10.26 6.79
C ASP A 81 -23.40 10.26 8.26
N ASN A 82 -23.78 9.21 9.01
CA ASN A 82 -23.61 9.21 10.45
C ASN A 82 -22.13 9.13 10.85
N CYS A 83 -21.28 8.43 10.12
CA CYS A 83 -19.84 8.31 10.39
C CYS A 83 -19.11 8.15 9.05
N PRO A 84 -18.87 9.26 8.33
CA PRO A 84 -18.35 9.16 6.98
C PRO A 84 -16.88 8.76 6.98
N TRP A 85 -16.51 7.91 6.04
CA TRP A 85 -15.14 7.48 5.83
C TRP A 85 -14.84 7.37 4.34
N TRP A 86 -13.56 7.45 4.01
CA TRP A 86 -13.02 7.20 2.68
C TRP A 86 -11.87 6.22 2.79
N GLN A 87 -11.71 5.30 1.83
CA GLN A 87 -10.66 4.28 1.85
C GLN A 87 -10.11 4.02 0.45
N VAL A 88 -8.79 3.88 0.34
CA VAL A 88 -8.11 3.42 -0.87
C VAL A 88 -7.56 2.00 -0.69
N ASP A 89 -7.71 1.17 -1.73
CA ASP A 89 -7.04 -0.12 -1.88
C ASP A 89 -5.74 0.05 -2.67
N LEU A 90 -4.59 -0.05 -2.01
CA LEU A 90 -3.27 0.07 -2.63
C LEU A 90 -2.93 -1.12 -3.57
N CYS A 91 -3.85 -2.08 -3.71
CA CYS A 91 -3.76 -3.36 -4.44
C CYS A 91 -2.80 -4.37 -3.80
N ASN A 92 -1.67 -3.93 -3.27
CA ASN A 92 -0.70 -4.76 -2.57
C ASN A 92 -0.35 -4.13 -1.22
N SER A 93 -0.01 -4.96 -0.24
CA SER A 93 0.51 -4.45 1.03
C SER A 93 1.82 -3.70 0.83
N ALA A 94 1.95 -2.55 1.47
CA ALA A 94 3.12 -1.70 1.45
C ALA A 94 3.48 -1.24 2.87
N ASP A 95 4.77 -0.99 3.12
CA ASP A 95 5.23 -0.32 4.34
C ASP A 95 4.89 1.18 4.24
N VAL A 96 3.69 1.54 4.71
CA VAL A 96 3.16 2.90 4.63
C VAL A 96 4.01 3.83 5.52
N GLY A 97 4.56 4.88 4.92
CA GLY A 97 5.43 5.85 5.60
C GLY A 97 4.83 7.23 5.73
N LEU A 98 4.27 7.79 4.66
CA LEU A 98 3.61 9.09 4.68
C LEU A 98 2.24 8.98 4.03
N VAL A 99 1.21 9.49 4.71
CA VAL A 99 -0.10 9.79 4.13
C VAL A 99 -0.25 11.31 4.14
N ARG A 100 -0.43 11.91 2.97
CA ARG A 100 -0.69 13.34 2.82
C ARG A 100 -2.13 13.54 2.37
N ILE A 101 -2.85 14.39 3.09
CA ILE A 101 -4.25 14.69 2.81
C ILE A 101 -4.37 16.13 2.35
N TYR A 102 -5.07 16.33 1.24
CA TYR A 102 -5.48 17.63 0.73
C TYR A 102 -6.97 17.84 1.03
N ASN A 103 -7.27 18.85 1.82
CA ASN A 103 -8.64 19.23 2.20
C ASN A 103 -9.30 20.08 1.10
N ARG A 104 -10.63 20.21 1.14
CA ARG A 104 -11.36 21.20 0.37
C ARG A 104 -10.93 22.62 0.76
N ASN A 105 -10.86 23.56 -0.20
CA ASN A 105 -10.35 24.92 0.05
C ASN A 105 -11.20 26.07 -0.52
N ASP A 106 -12.29 25.81 -1.25
CA ASP A 106 -13.24 26.85 -1.70
C ASP A 106 -14.27 27.22 -0.63
N CYS A 107 -14.67 26.26 0.20
CA CYS A 107 -15.48 26.44 1.40
C CYS A 107 -15.33 25.22 2.30
N CYS A 108 -15.97 25.27 3.46
CA CYS A 108 -16.39 24.06 4.17
C CYS A 108 -15.21 23.18 4.63
N SER A 109 -14.00 23.75 4.70
CA SER A 109 -12.78 23.07 5.14
C SER A 109 -12.89 22.57 6.58
N ASP A 110 -13.77 23.19 7.38
CA ASP A 110 -14.12 22.83 8.74
C ASP A 110 -14.75 21.44 8.88
N ARG A 111 -15.21 20.83 7.78
CA ARG A 111 -15.85 19.51 7.76
C ARG A 111 -14.88 18.33 7.97
N LEU A 112 -13.62 18.47 7.58
CA LEU A 112 -12.57 17.48 7.85
C LEU A 112 -11.95 17.78 9.22
N VAL A 113 -12.51 17.15 10.25
CA VAL A 113 -12.27 17.52 11.66
C VAL A 113 -12.34 16.30 12.56
N ASN A 114 -11.48 16.22 13.58
CA ASN A 114 -11.52 15.18 14.61
C ASN A 114 -11.54 13.75 14.01
N PHE A 115 -10.66 13.47 13.06
CA PHE A 115 -10.66 12.25 12.26
C PHE A 115 -9.45 11.35 12.56
N GLN A 116 -9.52 10.11 12.07
CA GLN A 116 -8.42 9.14 12.13
C GLN A 116 -7.90 8.84 10.73
N VAL A 117 -6.58 8.72 10.62
CA VAL A 117 -5.90 8.12 9.47
C VAL A 117 -5.50 6.71 9.88
N GLU A 118 -6.15 5.71 9.31
CA GLU A 118 -5.97 4.29 9.63
C GLU A 118 -5.23 3.59 8.50
N VAL A 119 -4.28 2.74 8.85
CA VAL A 119 -3.66 1.76 7.94
C VAL A 119 -4.22 0.40 8.30
N LEU A 120 -4.74 -0.34 7.32
CA LEU A 120 -5.37 -1.63 7.52
C LEU A 120 -4.66 -2.74 6.72
N ASP A 121 -4.61 -3.94 7.29
CA ASP A 121 -4.08 -5.13 6.62
C ASP A 121 -5.01 -5.65 5.51
N SER A 122 -4.61 -6.72 4.82
CA SER A 122 -5.41 -7.32 3.74
C SER A 122 -6.75 -7.94 4.17
N ASN A 123 -6.97 -8.11 5.48
CA ASN A 123 -8.23 -8.56 6.06
C ASN A 123 -9.04 -7.38 6.64
N GLU A 124 -8.65 -6.13 6.34
CA GLU A 124 -9.26 -4.91 6.84
C GLU A 124 -9.19 -4.74 8.37
N ASN A 125 -8.18 -5.34 9.03
CA ASN A 125 -7.89 -5.03 10.42
C ASN A 125 -6.98 -3.80 10.52
N VAL A 126 -7.29 -2.86 11.40
CA VAL A 126 -6.43 -1.70 11.69
C VAL A 126 -5.11 -2.19 12.28
N VAL A 127 -4.00 -1.89 11.62
CA VAL A 127 -2.64 -2.19 12.10
C VAL A 127 -1.98 -0.99 12.77
N SER A 128 -2.35 0.22 12.36
CA SER A 128 -1.88 1.47 12.94
C SER A 128 -2.86 2.60 12.62
N PHE A 129 -2.91 3.62 13.47
CA PHE A 129 -3.74 4.80 13.23
C PHE A 129 -3.11 6.04 13.85
N ILE A 130 -3.45 7.21 13.30
CA ILE A 130 -3.11 8.52 13.86
C ILE A 130 -4.40 9.33 13.99
N TYR A 131 -4.66 9.86 15.19
CA TYR A 131 -5.78 10.76 15.43
C TYR A 131 -5.39 12.22 15.18
N HIS A 132 -6.21 12.94 14.42
CA HIS A 132 -6.07 14.38 14.19
C HIS A 132 -7.15 15.13 14.95
N ALA A 133 -6.75 15.88 15.98
CA ALA A 133 -7.67 16.75 16.73
C ALA A 133 -7.83 18.10 16.04
N GLY A 134 -9.07 18.58 15.92
CA GLY A 134 -9.39 19.83 15.24
C GLY A 134 -9.49 19.68 13.72
N THR A 135 -9.62 20.81 13.04
CA THR A 135 -9.82 20.89 11.59
C THR A 135 -8.49 20.76 10.85
N ALA A 136 -8.45 19.91 9.83
CA ALA A 136 -7.28 19.80 8.96
C ALA A 136 -7.00 21.11 8.18
N GLY A 137 -5.72 21.44 8.04
CA GLY A 137 -5.30 22.47 7.09
C GLY A 137 -5.54 22.02 5.64
N TYR A 138 -5.27 22.90 4.67
CA TYR A 138 -5.40 22.53 3.25
C TYR A 138 -4.50 21.33 2.89
N VAL A 139 -3.29 21.25 3.44
CA VAL A 139 -2.41 20.08 3.31
C VAL A 139 -2.00 19.65 4.72
N THR A 140 -2.18 18.37 5.05
CA THR A 140 -1.78 17.80 6.34
C THR A 140 -1.08 16.45 6.12
N ASP A 141 0.09 16.30 6.73
CA ASP A 141 0.96 15.13 6.59
C ASP A 141 0.90 14.24 7.84
N PHE A 142 0.79 12.93 7.62
CA PHE A 142 0.73 11.89 8.64
C PHE A 142 1.84 10.88 8.41
N THR A 143 2.84 10.85 9.28
CA THR A 143 3.99 9.95 9.17
C THR A 143 3.81 8.72 10.04
N PHE A 144 3.96 7.54 9.45
CA PHE A 144 3.89 6.24 10.10
C PHE A 144 5.30 5.66 10.27
N GLU A 145 5.51 4.95 11.38
CA GLU A 145 6.78 4.28 11.68
C GLU A 145 7.08 3.18 10.65
N ARG A 146 8.38 2.93 10.41
CA ARG A 146 8.83 1.85 9.54
C ARG A 146 8.28 0.51 10.03
N GLY A 147 7.78 -0.30 9.10
CA GLY A 147 7.16 -1.59 9.38
C GLY A 147 5.63 -1.51 9.55
N THR A 148 5.02 -0.34 9.30
CA THR A 148 3.56 -0.19 9.23
C THR A 148 3.05 -0.77 7.91
N VAL A 149 2.97 -2.11 7.84
CA VAL A 149 2.59 -2.82 6.63
C VAL A 149 1.07 -2.93 6.53
N GLY A 150 0.49 -2.28 5.52
CA GLY A 150 -0.96 -2.32 5.25
C GLY A 150 -1.27 -2.30 3.76
N ARG A 151 -2.48 -2.72 3.41
CA ARG A 151 -3.04 -2.69 2.05
C ARG A 151 -4.00 -1.53 1.85
N PHE A 152 -4.72 -1.13 2.89
CA PHE A 152 -5.69 -0.05 2.81
C PHE A 152 -5.25 1.13 3.66
N VAL A 153 -5.60 2.33 3.19
CA VAL A 153 -5.53 3.56 3.98
C VAL A 153 -6.95 4.11 4.05
N LYS A 154 -7.45 4.33 5.26
CA LYS A 154 -8.80 4.84 5.53
C LYS A 154 -8.73 6.15 6.30
N ILE A 155 -9.53 7.12 5.88
CA ILE A 155 -9.79 8.37 6.57
C ILE A 155 -11.16 8.25 7.21
N ASP A 156 -11.20 8.08 8.53
CA ASP A 156 -12.43 7.92 9.32
C ASP A 156 -12.76 9.24 10.01
N ASN A 157 -13.72 9.98 9.46
CA ASN A 157 -14.02 11.34 9.89
C ASN A 157 -15.02 11.38 11.05
N TYR A 158 -15.06 12.49 11.77
CA TYR A 158 -15.97 12.63 12.91
C TYR A 158 -17.42 12.38 12.50
N CYS A 159 -18.10 11.53 13.27
CA CYS A 159 -19.49 11.18 13.05
C CYS A 159 -20.41 12.41 13.01
N GLY A 160 -21.30 12.46 12.02
CA GLY A 160 -22.27 13.55 11.81
C GLY A 160 -21.76 14.73 10.99
N ASN A 161 -20.53 14.68 10.48
CA ASN A 161 -20.04 15.62 9.48
C ASN A 161 -20.13 15.03 8.07
N VAL A 162 -19.92 15.86 7.04
CA VAL A 162 -19.67 15.39 5.68
C VAL A 162 -18.17 15.21 5.48
N LEU A 163 -17.74 14.18 4.76
CA LEU A 163 -16.35 14.03 4.37
C LEU A 163 -16.13 14.52 2.93
N THR A 164 -15.18 15.44 2.76
CA THR A 164 -14.68 15.88 1.45
C THR A 164 -13.16 15.84 1.46
N LEU A 165 -12.57 15.24 0.44
CA LEU A 165 -11.12 15.14 0.26
C LEU A 165 -10.80 15.58 -1.15
N ALA A 166 -9.83 16.49 -1.31
CA ALA A 166 -9.35 16.88 -2.62
C ALA A 166 -8.40 15.82 -3.18
N GLU A 167 -7.45 15.36 -2.36
CA GLU A 167 -6.50 14.31 -2.76
C GLU A 167 -5.94 13.61 -1.51
N VAL A 168 -5.62 12.33 -1.64
CA VAL A 168 -4.90 11.54 -0.64
C VAL A 168 -3.71 10.87 -1.31
N GLU A 169 -2.52 11.29 -0.94
CA GLU A 169 -1.28 10.68 -1.41
C GLU A 169 -0.73 9.73 -0.35
N VAL A 170 -0.27 8.57 -0.78
CA VAL A 170 0.33 7.55 0.11
C VAL A 170 1.71 7.20 -0.38
N TYR A 171 2.69 7.21 0.50
CA TYR A 171 4.09 6.99 0.17
C TYR A 171 4.68 5.91 1.07
N ALA A 172 5.45 4.99 0.49
CA ALA A 172 6.16 3.98 1.26
C ALA A 172 7.32 4.59 2.06
N ASN A 173 7.64 3.99 3.20
CA ASN A 173 8.93 4.16 3.85
C ASN A 173 10.04 3.75 2.88
N GLY A 174 10.99 4.65 2.61
CA GLY A 174 12.12 4.37 1.71
C GLY A 174 13.00 3.20 2.22
N PRO A 175 13.91 2.67 1.40
CA PRO A 175 14.90 1.69 1.89
C PRO A 175 15.71 2.30 3.05
N SER A 176 15.99 1.51 4.10
CA SER A 176 16.80 1.97 5.23
C SER A 176 18.19 2.33 4.73
N SER A 177 18.56 3.61 4.80
CA SER A 177 19.92 4.08 4.51
C SER A 177 20.88 3.80 5.67
N SER A 178 20.38 3.35 6.82
CA SER A 178 21.22 2.94 7.95
C SER A 178 21.64 1.48 7.80
N PRO A 179 22.94 1.17 7.71
CA PRO A 179 23.40 -0.21 7.81
C PRO A 179 23.02 -0.75 9.19
N SER A 180 22.30 -1.86 9.22
CA SER A 180 21.99 -2.59 10.45
C SER A 180 23.30 -2.97 11.14
N SER A 181 23.58 -2.39 12.31
CA SER A 181 24.79 -2.70 13.10
C SER A 181 24.75 -4.06 13.80
N LEU A 182 23.96 -5.02 13.29
CA LEU A 182 23.73 -6.33 13.87
C LEU A 182 23.80 -7.40 12.78
N SER A 183 25.02 -7.71 12.33
CA SER A 183 25.53 -9.08 12.18
C SER A 183 26.83 -9.06 11.37
N SER A 184 27.96 -9.18 12.06
CA SER A 184 29.21 -9.69 11.49
C SER A 184 29.96 -10.40 12.62
N GLN A 185 29.60 -11.66 12.89
CA GLN A 185 30.65 -12.59 13.32
C GLN A 185 31.54 -12.79 12.09
N GLU A 186 32.63 -12.05 12.02
CA GLU A 186 33.67 -12.32 11.04
C GLU A 186 34.22 -13.74 11.26
N PRO A 187 34.42 -14.54 10.21
CA PRO A 187 35.31 -15.69 10.28
C PRO A 187 36.74 -15.16 10.38
N SER A 188 37.40 -15.38 11.52
CA SER A 188 38.82 -15.07 11.70
C SER A 188 39.67 -15.89 10.72
N THR A 189 40.01 -15.33 9.56
CA THR A 189 41.03 -15.87 8.67
C THR A 189 42.35 -15.15 8.95
N SER A 190 43.12 -15.69 9.90
CA SER A 190 44.50 -15.29 10.13
C SER A 190 45.36 -15.74 8.95
N LEU A 191 45.58 -14.84 7.99
CA LEU A 191 46.63 -14.98 6.98
C LEU A 191 47.79 -14.08 7.38
N ASN A 192 48.66 -14.56 8.27
CA ASN A 192 49.99 -14.00 8.39
C ASN A 192 51.04 -15.12 8.49
N PRO A 193 51.89 -15.32 7.48
CA PRO A 193 53.00 -16.27 7.55
C PRO A 193 54.05 -15.74 8.54
N SER A 194 54.41 -16.53 9.55
CA SER A 194 55.52 -16.20 10.44
C SER A 194 56.85 -16.50 9.74
N GLU A 195 57.66 -15.47 9.50
CA GLU A 195 59.02 -15.53 8.93
C GLU A 195 60.06 -16.14 9.89
N LEU A 196 59.94 -17.41 10.28
CA LEU A 196 61.07 -18.09 10.92
C LEU A 196 61.03 -19.62 10.67
N PRO A 197 62.08 -20.21 10.08
CA PRO A 197 62.12 -21.66 9.86
C PRO A 197 62.45 -22.37 11.18
N SER A 198 61.47 -23.09 11.75
CA SER A 198 61.73 -24.00 12.86
C SER A 198 62.40 -25.27 12.31
N LYS A 199 63.71 -25.39 12.57
CA LYS A 199 64.51 -26.55 12.25
C LYS A 199 64.28 -27.65 13.30
N ALA A 200 63.15 -28.36 13.22
CA ALA A 200 62.92 -29.60 13.99
C ALA A 200 61.84 -30.48 13.32
N PRO A 201 62.14 -31.74 12.96
CA PRO A 201 61.12 -32.67 12.49
C PRO A 201 60.23 -33.10 13.67
N SER A 202 58.91 -33.04 13.48
CA SER A 202 57.94 -33.50 14.47
C SER A 202 57.44 -34.89 14.07
N ASP A 203 58.10 -35.92 14.56
CA ASP A 203 57.66 -37.31 14.46
C ASP A 203 56.50 -37.59 15.42
N ILE A 204 55.24 -37.34 15.00
CA ILE A 204 54.07 -37.97 15.63
C ILE A 204 52.99 -38.24 14.56
N PRO A 205 52.70 -39.50 14.20
CA PRO A 205 51.53 -39.85 13.39
C PRO A 205 50.28 -39.87 14.27
N SER A 206 49.30 -39.00 14.00
CA SER A 206 47.97 -39.11 14.60
C SER A 206 47.15 -40.14 13.83
N ILE A 207 47.12 -41.35 14.38
CA ILE A 207 46.26 -42.46 13.96
C ILE A 207 44.94 -42.32 14.71
N VAL A 208 43.91 -41.75 14.07
CA VAL A 208 42.52 -42.03 14.46
C VAL A 208 41.70 -42.22 13.20
N LEU A 209 41.21 -43.45 13.02
CA LEU A 209 40.38 -43.88 11.89
C LEU A 209 39.02 -43.16 11.93
N SER A 210 38.62 -42.57 10.81
CA SER A 210 37.24 -42.19 10.54
C SER A 210 36.41 -43.46 10.34
N SER A 211 35.32 -43.59 11.09
CA SER A 211 34.38 -44.72 11.07
C SER A 211 33.24 -44.55 10.05
N TYR A 212 33.42 -43.72 9.01
CA TYR A 212 32.36 -43.48 8.02
C TYR A 212 32.71 -44.09 6.65
N PRO A 213 32.19 -45.28 6.31
CA PRO A 213 32.27 -45.77 4.95
C PRO A 213 31.42 -44.88 4.04
N SER A 214 32.11 -44.23 3.11
CA SER A 214 31.52 -43.64 1.92
C SER A 214 31.10 -44.76 0.96
N VAL A 215 30.10 -44.49 0.14
CA VAL A 215 29.66 -45.23 -1.07
C VAL A 215 28.42 -46.13 -0.88
N LEU A 216 27.32 -45.71 -1.51
CA LEU A 216 26.48 -46.62 -2.30
C LEU A 216 26.38 -46.07 -3.74
N PRO A 217 26.54 -46.89 -4.79
CA PRO A 217 26.92 -46.44 -6.13
C PRO A 217 25.75 -46.11 -7.05
N SER A 218 26.11 -45.37 -8.10
CA SER A 218 25.33 -44.95 -9.27
C SER A 218 25.11 -46.05 -10.33
N PHE A 219 24.04 -45.87 -11.12
CA PHE A 219 23.71 -46.41 -12.46
C PHE A 219 23.04 -47.79 -12.59
N VAL A 220 21.88 -47.81 -13.28
CA VAL A 220 21.67 -48.57 -14.54
C VAL A 220 20.64 -47.82 -15.45
N PRO A 221 20.78 -47.80 -16.80
CA PRO A 221 20.10 -46.85 -17.71
C PRO A 221 18.95 -47.41 -18.58
N SER A 222 18.41 -46.52 -19.43
CA SER A 222 17.22 -46.51 -20.32
C SER A 222 16.90 -47.73 -21.22
N SER A 223 15.62 -47.91 -21.58
CA SER A 223 15.22 -48.39 -22.93
C SER A 223 13.75 -48.14 -23.33
N PHE A 224 13.59 -47.19 -24.28
CA PHE A 224 12.69 -47.15 -25.45
C PHE A 224 11.16 -46.93 -25.36
N PRO A 225 10.57 -46.25 -26.38
CA PRO A 225 9.21 -45.70 -26.39
C PRO A 225 8.21 -46.60 -27.15
N THR A 226 6.91 -46.46 -26.86
CA THR A 226 5.86 -47.04 -27.71
C THR A 226 4.64 -46.12 -27.82
N LYS A 227 4.35 -45.74 -29.07
CA LYS A 227 2.99 -45.37 -29.54
C LYS A 227 2.06 -46.57 -29.35
N SER A 228 0.81 -46.34 -28.93
CA SER A 228 -0.37 -47.06 -29.43
C SER A 228 -1.64 -46.44 -28.84
N SER A 229 -2.61 -46.11 -29.70
CA SER A 229 -4.01 -45.93 -29.31
C SER A 229 -4.65 -47.27 -28.97
N SER A 230 -5.69 -47.24 -28.12
CA SER A 230 -6.77 -48.23 -28.00
C SER A 230 -7.85 -47.52 -27.18
N GLU A 231 -8.96 -47.05 -27.73
CA GLU A 231 -10.14 -47.83 -28.14
C GLU A 231 -10.46 -48.97 -27.16
N HIS A 232 -11.39 -48.74 -26.24
CA HIS A 232 -12.53 -49.63 -25.99
C HIS A 232 -13.61 -48.94 -25.13
N PRO A 233 -14.92 -49.14 -25.40
CA PRO A 233 -16.01 -48.34 -24.87
C PRO A 233 -16.62 -48.95 -23.60
N SER A 234 -17.25 -48.11 -22.77
CA SER A 234 -18.26 -48.56 -21.81
C SER A 234 -19.63 -48.49 -22.46
N GLU A 235 -20.17 -49.67 -22.79
CA GLU A 235 -21.56 -49.87 -23.13
C GLU A 235 -22.44 -49.67 -21.89
N HIS A 236 -23.34 -48.68 -21.92
CA HIS A 236 -24.64 -48.81 -21.28
C HIS A 236 -25.67 -48.23 -22.24
N SER A 237 -26.37 -49.15 -22.90
CA SER A 237 -27.51 -48.87 -23.77
C SER A 237 -28.77 -48.92 -22.91
N SER A 238 -29.47 -47.79 -22.79
CA SER A 238 -30.90 -47.75 -22.49
C SER A 238 -31.59 -46.98 -23.62
N ALA A 239 -32.59 -47.64 -24.20
CA ALA A 239 -33.18 -47.32 -25.48
C ALA A 239 -34.06 -46.05 -25.47
N LEU A 240 -34.09 -45.44 -26.67
CA LEU A 240 -34.90 -44.37 -27.28
C LEU A 240 -36.45 -44.53 -27.11
N PRO A 241 -37.34 -43.59 -27.54
CA PRO A 241 -37.12 -42.46 -28.47
C PRO A 241 -37.79 -41.09 -28.16
N SER A 242 -37.35 -40.12 -28.96
CA SER A 242 -37.92 -38.80 -29.25
C SER A 242 -39.37 -38.82 -29.76
N SER A 243 -40.16 -37.79 -29.41
CA SER A 243 -41.05 -37.13 -30.37
C SER A 243 -41.48 -35.73 -29.89
N VAL A 244 -41.22 -34.72 -30.73
CA VAL A 244 -41.91 -33.41 -30.75
C VAL A 244 -42.76 -33.43 -32.03
N PRO A 245 -44.02 -32.94 -32.04
CA PRO A 245 -44.27 -31.70 -32.78
C PRO A 245 -45.41 -30.78 -32.26
N THR A 246 -45.14 -29.48 -32.36
CA THR A 246 -45.93 -28.32 -32.84
C THR A 246 -47.47 -28.34 -32.96
N SER A 247 -48.13 -27.26 -32.49
CA SER A 247 -49.20 -26.48 -33.19
C SER A 247 -49.42 -25.15 -32.44
N SER A 248 -49.09 -23.97 -32.97
CA SER A 248 -49.81 -23.10 -33.93
C SER A 248 -51.21 -22.63 -33.47
N ASN A 249 -51.37 -21.33 -33.18
CA ASN A 249 -52.14 -20.42 -34.03
C ASN A 249 -52.16 -18.96 -33.52
N LEU A 250 -51.80 -18.05 -34.41
CA LEU A 250 -52.23 -16.66 -34.45
C LEU A 250 -53.74 -16.62 -34.77
N VAL A 251 -54.47 -15.61 -34.27
CA VAL A 251 -55.36 -14.71 -35.05
C VAL A 251 -56.16 -13.79 -34.11
N SER A 252 -55.90 -12.48 -34.30
CA SER A 252 -56.86 -11.36 -34.39
C SER A 252 -57.81 -11.00 -33.24
N GLY A 253 -57.73 -9.74 -32.83
CA GLY A 253 -58.89 -8.85 -33.02
C GLY A 253 -59.43 -8.09 -31.80
N VAL A 254 -59.31 -6.76 -31.88
CA VAL A 254 -60.33 -5.76 -31.50
C VAL A 254 -60.58 -5.54 -29.99
N ARG A 255 -60.04 -4.47 -29.38
CA ARG A 255 -60.62 -3.11 -29.19
C ARG A 255 -61.83 -3.08 -28.25
N VAL A 256 -61.77 -2.21 -27.23
CA VAL A 256 -62.79 -1.17 -26.86
C VAL A 256 -62.80 -0.86 -25.34
N LEU A 257 -62.42 0.39 -25.05
CA LEU A 257 -62.98 1.39 -24.11
C LEU A 257 -63.27 0.95 -22.66
N SER A 258 -62.68 1.64 -21.68
CA SER A 258 -63.28 2.76 -20.91
C SER A 258 -62.97 2.44 -19.44
N ASN A 259 -62.72 3.31 -18.47
CA ASN A 259 -63.27 4.60 -18.12
C ASN A 259 -62.34 5.10 -16.97
N SER A 260 -61.77 6.30 -17.05
CA SER A 260 -62.31 7.57 -16.53
C SER A 260 -62.08 7.82 -15.02
N ARG A 261 -61.36 8.92 -14.74
CA ARG A 261 -61.55 9.88 -13.61
C ARG A 261 -61.19 9.32 -12.21
N GLN A 262 -60.42 9.99 -11.37
CA GLN A 262 -60.58 11.34 -10.79
C GLN A 262 -59.28 11.59 -9.95
N LEU A 263 -58.51 12.69 -10.04
CA LEU A 263 -58.77 14.02 -9.46
C LEU A 263 -59.43 13.90 -8.07
N GLU A 264 -58.90 14.32 -6.93
CA GLU A 264 -58.16 15.54 -6.56
C GLU A 264 -57.80 15.42 -5.07
N ASP A 265 -56.82 16.23 -4.64
CA ASP A 265 -56.70 16.94 -3.36
C ASP A 265 -56.98 16.23 -2.02
N ARG A 266 -56.03 16.40 -1.09
CA ARG A 266 -56.25 17.31 0.07
C ARG A 266 -54.95 17.55 0.85
N LEU A 267 -54.49 18.80 0.75
CA LEU A 267 -53.66 19.51 1.71
C LEU A 267 -54.44 19.78 3.01
N GLU A 268 -53.66 19.98 4.07
CA GLU A 268 -53.98 20.65 5.35
C GLU A 268 -54.93 19.92 6.31
N GLU A 269 -54.81 19.99 7.64
CA GLU A 269 -53.86 20.52 8.63
C GLU A 269 -54.58 20.19 9.97
N GLN A 270 -53.94 19.63 10.98
CA GLN A 270 -54.56 19.53 12.32
C GLN A 270 -53.57 19.91 13.41
N ILE A 271 -53.80 21.13 13.90
CA ILE A 271 -53.77 21.54 15.30
C ILE A 271 -54.78 20.68 16.08
#